data_AF-A0A231UTL1-F1
#
_entry.id   AF-A0A231UTL1-F1
#
_cell.length_a   1.000
_cell.length_b   1.000
_cell.length_c   1.000
_cell.angle_alpha   90.00
_cell.angle_beta   90.00
_cell.angle_gamma   90.00
#
_symmetry.space_group_name_H-M   'P 1'
#
loop_
_entity.id
_entity.type
_entity.pdbx_description
1 polymer ?
#
loop_
_entity_poly.entity_id
_entity_poly.type
_entity_poly.pdbx_seq_one_letter_code
_entity_poly.pdbx_strand_id
1 'polypeptide(L)' 'MSANLLGLVCGIVLAVADFALLTMLGRRLDLAGPSGILRITAIVQLIAFPIIGWFLGPYVFGEG' A
#
# COMPACT_ATOMS: atom_id res chain seq x y z
N MET A 1 18.85 4.08 -9.62
CA MET A 1 17.84 3.01 -9.48
C MET A 1 16.87 3.21 -10.62
N SER A 2 16.42 2.16 -11.32
CA SER A 2 15.41 2.35 -12.37
C SER A 2 14.13 2.92 -11.77
N ALA A 3 13.41 3.72 -12.54
CA ALA A 3 12.16 4.36 -12.12
C ALA A 3 11.10 3.33 -11.69
N ASN A 4 11.08 2.15 -12.31
CA ASN A 4 10.26 1.02 -11.86
C ASN A 4 10.55 0.64 -10.40
N LEU A 5 11.83 0.59 -10.03
CA LEU A 5 12.27 0.15 -8.71
C LEU A 5 11.98 1.23 -7.65
N LEU A 6 12.12 2.51 -8.00
CA LEU A 6 11.65 3.62 -7.16
C LEU A 6 10.14 3.56 -6.96
N GLY A 7 9.38 3.35 -8.03
CA GLY A 7 7.93 3.19 -7.98
C GLY A 7 7.48 2.03 -7.10
N LEU A 8 8.12 0.87 -7.21
CA LEU A 8 7.84 -0.30 -6.35
C LEU A 8 8.12 0.00 -4.88
N VAL A 9 9.25 0.62 -4.56
CA VAL A 9 9.59 0.98 -3.18
C VAL A 9 8.58 1.98 -2.62
N CYS A 10 8.20 3.00 -3.39
CA CYS A 10 7.13 3.92 -3.00
C CYS A 10 5.80 3.20 -2.79
N GLY A 11 5.44 2.25 -3.65
CA GLY A 11 4.26 1.40 -3.51
C GLY A 11 4.26 0.58 -2.21
N ILE A 12 5.42 0.00 -1.83
CA ILE A 12 5.58 -0.71 -0.55
C ILE A 12 5.40 0.25 0.63
N VAL A 13 6.06 1.42 0.59
CA VAL A 13 5.97 2.41 1.67
C VAL A 13 4.52 2.86 1.88
N LEU A 14 3.79 3.14 0.79
CA LEU A 14 2.38 3.51 0.84
C LEU A 14 1.50 2.39 1.41
N ALA A 15 1.73 1.15 0.99
CA ALA A 15 1.00 -0.02 1.50
C ALA A 15 1.17 -0.20 3.01
N VAL A 16 2.41 -0.10 3.49
CA VAL A 16 2.72 -0.24 4.92
C VAL A 16 2.09 0.90 5.72
N ALA A 17 2.14 2.13 5.20
CA ALA A 17 1.51 3.29 5.84
C ALA A 17 0.00 3.11 5.96
N ASP A 18 -0.69 2.70 4.88
CA ASP A 18 -2.14 2.52 4.89
C ASP A 18 -2.55 1.37 5.83
N PHE A 19 -1.81 0.26 5.81
CA PHE A 19 -2.01 -0.84 6.74
C PHE A 19 -1.94 -0.40 8.21
N ALA A 20 -0.93 0.40 8.55
CA ALA A 20 -0.76 0.93 9.91
C ALA A 20 -1.93 1.84 10.30
N LEU A 21 -2.36 2.73 9.40
CA LEU A 21 -3.47 3.65 9.63
C LEU A 21 -4.79 2.92 9.81
N LEU A 22 -5.11 1.95 8.96
CA LEU A 22 -6.31 1.12 9.08
C LEU A 22 -6.33 0.30 10.37
N THR A 23 -5.17 -0.23 10.76
CA THR A 23 -5.02 -0.95 12.04
C THR A 23 -5.24 -0.02 13.24
N MET A 24 -4.69 1.19 13.20
CA MET A 24 -4.91 2.19 14.25
C MET A 24 -6.38 2.63 14.33
N LEU A 25 -7.02 2.84 13.19
CA LEU A 25 -8.43 3.22 13.11
C LEU A 25 -9.33 2.10 13.64
N GLY A 26 -9.08 0.86 13.25
CA GLY A 26 -9.83 -0.31 13.73
C GLY A 26 -9.74 -0.48 15.25
N ARG A 27 -8.55 -0.24 15.82
CA ARG A 27 -8.35 -0.27 17.28
C ARG A 27 -9.09 0.86 18.01
N ARG A 28 -9.24 2.03 17.39
CA ARG A 28 -9.93 3.19 17.99
C ARG A 28 -11.45 3.09 17.94
N LEU A 29 -12.00 2.42 16.92
CA LEU A 29 -13.45 2.31 16.73
C LEU A 29 -14.08 1.12 17.47
N ASP A 30 -13.31 0.41 18.31
CA ASP A 30 -13.71 -0.81 19.03
C ASP A 30 -14.44 -1.83 18.13
N LEU A 31 -14.08 -1.82 16.84
CA LEU A 31 -14.40 -2.91 15.93
C LEU A 31 -13.68 -4.12 16.52
N ALA A 32 -14.41 -5.18 16.88
CA ALA A 32 -13.92 -6.38 17.55
C ALA A 32 -12.89 -7.18 16.73
N GLY A 33 -11.75 -6.56 16.40
CA GLY A 33 -10.83 -6.92 15.35
C GLY A 33 -11.10 -6.12 14.06
N PRO A 34 -10.11 -6.01 13.14
CA PRO A 34 -10.40 -5.56 11.78
C PRO A 34 -11.49 -6.48 11.26
N SER A 35 -12.68 -5.92 10.97
CA SER A 35 -13.73 -6.64 10.27
C SER A 35 -13.09 -7.38 9.10
N GLY A 36 -13.48 -8.62 8.79
CA GLY A 36 -12.75 -9.44 7.80
C GLY A 36 -12.43 -8.68 6.49
N ILE A 37 -13.29 -7.73 6.12
CA ILE A 37 -13.11 -6.76 5.04
C ILE A 37 -11.86 -5.87 5.23
N LEU A 38 -11.67 -5.20 6.38
CA LEU A 38 -10.48 -4.39 6.66
C LEU A 38 -9.19 -5.19 6.48
N ARG A 39 -9.17 -6.46 6.92
CA ARG A 39 -8.02 -7.34 6.77
C ARG A 39 -7.78 -7.75 5.31
N ILE A 40 -8.85 -8.03 4.56
CA ILE A 40 -8.77 -8.34 3.12
C ILE A 40 -8.26 -7.12 2.36
N THR A 41 -8.83 -5.94 2.60
CA THR A 41 -8.42 -4.68 1.99
C THR A 41 -6.95 -4.39 2.25
N ALA A 42 -6.51 -4.53 3.50
CA ALA A 42 -5.10 -4.41 3.89
C ALA A 42 -4.18 -5.34 3.09
N ILE A 43 -4.51 -6.63 2.99
CA ILE A 43 -3.70 -7.61 2.23
C ILE A 43 -3.67 -7.24 0.74
N VAL A 44 -4.83 -6.86 0.18
CA VAL A 44 -4.94 -6.47 -1.22
C VAL A 44 -4.07 -5.24 -1.50
N GLN A 45 -4.13 -4.21 -0.66
CA GLN A 45 -3.32 -2.99 -0.81
C GLN A 45 -1.82 -3.29 -0.70
N LEU A 46 -1.44 -4.22 0.18
CA LEU A 46 -0.04 -4.62 0.38
C LEU A 46 0.57 -5.29 -0.85
N ILE A 47 -0.25 -5.85 -1.73
CA ILE A 47 0.16 -6.46 -3.01
C ILE A 47 -0.06 -5.48 -4.16
N ALA A 48 -1.22 -4.81 -4.20
CA ALA A 48 -1.63 -3.94 -5.29
C ALA A 48 -0.73 -2.70 -5.40
N PHE A 49 -0.40 -2.03 -4.29
CA PHE A 49 0.39 -0.80 -4.35
C PHE A 49 1.83 -1.03 -4.84
N PRO A 50 2.56 -2.08 -4.43
CA PRO A 50 3.86 -2.38 -5.03
C PRO A 50 3.78 -2.69 -6.53
N ILE A 51 2.77 -3.44 -6.96
CA ILE A 51 2.57 -3.77 -8.39
C ILE A 51 2.27 -2.49 -9.17
N ILE A 52 1.30 -1.69 -8.72
CA ILE A 52 0.95 -0.41 -9.35
C ILE A 52 2.19 0.50 -9.38
N GLY A 53 2.91 0.60 -8.26
CA GLY A 53 4.12 1.39 -8.15
C GLY A 53 5.20 1.00 -9.15
N TRP A 54 5.44 -0.31 -9.34
CA TRP A 54 6.39 -0.80 -10.35
C TRP A 54 6.06 -0.30 -11.76
N PHE A 55 4.79 -0.31 -12.15
CA PHE A 55 4.34 0.13 -13.47
C PHE A 55 4.18 1.65 -13.60
N LEU A 56 3.79 2.34 -12.53
CA LEU A 56 3.67 3.81 -12.52
C LEU A 56 5.02 4.52 -12.40
N GLY A 57 6.04 3.83 -11.88
CA GLY A 57 7.37 4.38 -11.61
C GLY A 57 7.93 5.24 -12.75
N PRO A 58 8.00 4.75 -14.01
CA PRO A 58 8.49 5.52 -15.15
C PRO A 58 7.69 6.78 -15.46
N TYR A 59 6.36 6.71 -15.32
CA TYR A 59 5.45 7.82 -15.59
C TYR A 59 5.55 8.93 -14.54
N VAL A 60 5.95 8.59 -13.31
CA VAL A 60 6.04 9.52 -12.17
C VAL A 60 7.47 10.06 -11.99
N PHE A 61 8.47 9.19 -12.05
CA PHE A 61 9.87 9.53 -11.76
C PHE A 61 10.68 9.85 -13.02
N GLY A 62 10.09 9.69 -14.21
CA GLY A 62 10.69 10.05 -15.49
C GLY A 62 11.77 9.06 -15.91
N GLU A 63 11.39 8.11 -16.78
CA GLU A 63 12.26 7.16 -17.51
C GLU A 63 11.39 6.46 -18.59
N GLY A 64 10.62 7.26 -19.33
CA GLY A 64 9.78 6.79 -20.45
C GLY A 64 10.50 6.90 -21.79
#